data_AF-A0A8M1MH40-F1
#
_entry.id   AF-A0A8M1MH40-F1
#
_cell.length_a   1.000
_cell.length_b   1.000
_cell.length_c   1.000
_cell.angle_alpha   90.00
_cell.angle_beta   90.00
_cell.angle_gamma   90.00
#
_symmetry.space_group_name_H-M   'P 1'
#
loop_
_entity.id
_entity.type
_entity.pdbx_description
1 polymer ?
#
loop_
_entity_poly.entity_id
_entity_poly.type
_entity_poly.pdbx_seq_one_letter_code
_entity_poly.pdbx_strand_id
1 'polypeptide(L)'
;MEATLEQLLEDTMKNPSIVGVLCTDSQGLNLGCRGTLSDEHAGVISVLAQQAAKLTSDPTDIHAVCLESDNGNIMIQKHDGITLAVHKMASSLSYQFSSSLSSGLNPTCVNYLVEL
;
A
#
# COMPACT_ATOMS: atom_id res chain seq x y z
N MET A 1 5.66 22.82 -4.85
CA MET A 1 5.61 21.50 -5.52
C MET A 1 5.35 20.39 -4.50
N GLU A 2 5.97 20.43 -3.31
CA GLU A 2 5.70 19.51 -2.20
C GLU A 2 4.31 19.66 -1.55
N ALA A 3 3.77 20.88 -1.49
CA ALA A 3 2.48 21.16 -0.84
C ALA A 3 1.30 20.32 -1.35
N THR A 4 1.30 19.93 -2.63
CA THR A 4 0.25 19.07 -3.20
C THR A 4 0.35 17.63 -2.70
N LEU A 5 1.57 17.09 -2.57
CA LEU A 5 1.79 15.76 -2.02
C LEU A 5 1.43 15.74 -0.54
N GLU A 6 1.89 16.73 0.23
CA GLU A 6 1.58 16.85 1.65
C GLU A 6 0.06 16.92 1.89
N GLN A 7 -0.68 17.70 1.08
CA GLN A 7 -2.14 17.75 1.16
C GLN A 7 -2.79 16.39 0.86
N LEU A 8 -2.27 15.64 -0.12
CA LEU A 8 -2.77 14.30 -0.45
C LEU A 8 -2.54 13.32 0.71
N LEU A 9 -1.38 13.39 1.37
CA LEU A 9 -1.08 12.55 2.54
C LEU A 9 -2.03 12.86 3.70
N GLU A 10 -2.28 14.15 3.97
CA GLU A 10 -3.27 14.59 4.96
C GLU A 10 -4.68 14.12 4.60
N ASP A 11 -5.09 14.27 3.33
CA ASP A 11 -6.41 13.85 2.87
C ASP A 11 -6.61 12.33 2.98
N THR A 12 -5.56 11.55 2.72
CA THR A 12 -5.57 10.08 2.89
C THR A 12 -5.77 9.69 4.35
N MET A 13 -5.11 10.39 5.27
CA MET A 13 -5.25 10.17 6.72
C MET A 13 -6.63 10.58 7.29
N LYS A 14 -7.48 11.27 6.52
CA LYS A 14 -8.87 11.55 6.92
C LYS A 14 -9.74 10.29 6.95
N ASN A 15 -9.35 9.23 6.24
CA ASN A 15 -10.05 7.95 6.34
C ASN A 15 -9.74 7.30 7.69
N PRO A 16 -10.75 7.03 8.56
CA PRO A 16 -10.52 6.54 9.91
C PRO A 16 -9.93 5.12 9.98
N SER A 17 -9.99 4.37 8.88
CA SER A 17 -9.37 3.05 8.79
C SER A 17 -7.88 3.13 8.45
N ILE A 18 -7.40 4.26 7.94
CA ILE A 18 -5.99 4.48 7.58
C ILE A 18 -5.28 5.10 8.77
N VAL A 19 -4.25 4.40 9.25
CA VAL A 19 -3.44 4.83 10.40
C VAL A 19 -2.01 5.19 10.00
N GLY A 20 -1.65 5.04 8.73
CA GLY A 20 -0.37 5.53 8.22
C GLY A 20 -0.31 5.52 6.70
N VAL A 21 0.48 6.43 6.16
CA VAL A 21 0.78 6.52 4.73
C VAL A 21 2.22 6.97 4.53
N LEU A 22 2.90 6.44 3.51
CA LEU A 22 4.26 6.83 3.16
C LEU A 22 4.44 6.80 1.64
N CYS A 23 5.09 7.83 1.11
CA CYS A 23 5.57 7.91 -0.26
C CYS A 23 7.10 7.86 -0.28
N THR A 24 7.67 7.02 -1.13
CA THR A 24 9.12 6.91 -1.33
C THR A 24 9.47 6.82 -2.80
N ASP A 25 10.67 7.24 -3.17
CA ASP A 25 11.21 7.04 -4.52
C ASP A 25 11.81 5.62 -4.70
N SER A 26 12.32 5.35 -5.90
CA SER A 26 12.99 4.09 -6.22
C SER A 26 14.29 3.84 -5.45
N GLN A 27 14.89 4.85 -4.81
CA GLN A 27 16.11 4.70 -4.00
C GLN A 27 15.79 4.49 -2.52
N GLY A 28 14.51 4.48 -2.14
CA GLY A 28 14.10 4.38 -0.74
C GLY A 28 14.23 5.69 0.03
N LEU A 29 14.32 6.84 -0.67
CA LEU A 29 14.26 8.14 -0.02
C LEU A 29 12.80 8.50 0.27
N ASN A 30 12.53 8.94 1.49
CA ASN A 30 11.20 9.37 1.89
C ASN A 30 10.83 10.69 1.20
N LEU A 31 9.69 10.69 0.52
CA LEU A 31 9.10 11.87 -0.11
C LEU A 31 8.03 12.53 0.77
N GLY A 32 7.53 11.82 1.77
CA GLY A 32 6.52 12.28 2.71
C GLY A 32 5.82 11.12 3.39
N CYS A 33 5.55 11.25 4.69
CA CYS A 33 4.90 10.21 5.49
C CYS A 33 3.98 10.79 6.57
N ARG A 34 3.01 10.00 7.03
CA ARG A 34 2.09 10.32 8.13
C ARG A 34 1.72 9.08 8.93
N GLY A 35 1.41 9.30 10.22
CA GLY A 35 0.91 8.27 11.11
C GLY A 35 1.95 7.22 11.48
N THR A 36 1.57 5.96 11.37
CA THR A 36 2.37 4.79 11.79
C THR A 36 3.54 4.46 10.87
N LEU A 37 3.58 5.01 9.65
CA LEU A 37 4.71 4.86 8.74
C LEU A 37 5.63 6.08 8.85
N SER A 38 6.89 5.84 9.22
CA SER A 38 7.97 6.82 9.37
C SER A 38 9.05 6.65 8.30
N ASP A 39 9.97 7.62 8.21
CA ASP A 39 11.13 7.65 7.30
C ASP A 39 11.93 6.32 7.25
N GLU A 40 12.11 5.66 8.40
CA GLU A 40 12.88 4.40 8.49
C GLU A 40 12.29 3.26 7.62
N HIS A 41 11.01 3.35 7.27
CA HIS A 41 10.32 2.34 6.48
C HIS A 41 10.48 2.53 4.97
N ALA A 42 10.93 3.70 4.51
CA ALA A 42 11.00 4.03 3.08
C ALA A 42 11.88 3.04 2.30
N GLY A 43 13.05 2.68 2.86
CA GLY A 43 13.97 1.73 2.24
C GLY A 43 13.37 0.32 2.08
N VAL A 44 12.68 -0.21 3.09
CA VAL A 44 12.09 -1.55 2.99
C VAL A 44 10.89 -1.57 2.05
N ILE A 45 10.07 -0.52 2.06
CA ILE A 45 8.90 -0.38 1.18
C ILE A 45 9.32 -0.36 -0.30
N SER A 46 10.35 0.42 -0.64
CA SER A 46 10.83 0.50 -2.02
C SER A 46 11.40 -0.83 -2.51
N VAL A 47 12.18 -1.52 -1.66
CA VAL A 47 12.76 -2.83 -1.99
C VAL A 47 11.69 -3.90 -2.17
N LEU A 48 10.67 -3.95 -1.32
CA LEU A 48 9.57 -4.91 -1.47
C LEU A 48 8.84 -4.72 -2.81
N ALA A 49 8.53 -3.49 -3.19
CA ALA A 49 7.90 -3.21 -4.48
C ALA A 49 8.79 -3.60 -5.66
N GLN A 50 10.10 -3.34 -5.58
CA GLN A 50 11.07 -3.75 -6.60
C GLN A 50 11.23 -5.27 -6.71
N GLN A 51 11.14 -5.98 -5.60
CA GLN A 51 11.19 -7.45 -5.59
C GLN A 51 9.92 -8.03 -6.20
N ALA A 52 8.74 -7.47 -5.87
CA ALA A 52 7.48 -7.90 -6.45
C ALA A 52 7.43 -7.68 -7.97
N ALA A 53 7.99 -6.56 -8.46
CA ALA A 53 8.10 -6.30 -9.90
C ALA A 53 8.91 -7.35 -10.67
N LYS A 54 9.76 -8.15 -10.00
CA LYS A 54 10.53 -9.24 -10.62
C LYS A 54 9.75 -10.53 -10.77
N LEU A 55 8.54 -10.61 -10.20
CA LEU A 55 7.69 -11.82 -10.27
C LEU A 55 6.99 -11.96 -11.62
N THR A 56 6.87 -10.87 -12.38
CA THR A 56 6.36 -10.85 -13.75
C THR A 56 7.46 -10.49 -14.74
N SER A 57 7.27 -10.88 -15.99
CA SER A 57 8.08 -10.39 -17.11
C SER A 57 7.39 -9.26 -17.89
N ASP A 58 6.11 -8.99 -17.60
CA ASP A 58 5.35 -7.92 -18.23
C ASP A 58 5.57 -6.60 -17.48
N PRO A 59 6.23 -5.59 -18.08
CA PRO A 59 6.48 -4.31 -17.43
C PRO A 59 5.22 -3.47 -17.20
N THR A 60 4.08 -3.86 -17.80
CA THR A 60 2.79 -3.17 -17.64
C THR A 60 1.96 -3.74 -16.49
N ASP A 61 2.37 -4.87 -15.93
CA ASP A 61 1.67 -5.53 -14.83
C ASP A 61 1.97 -4.83 -13.50
N ILE A 62 0.93 -4.27 -12.88
CA ILE A 62 1.04 -3.50 -11.64
C ILE A 62 0.87 -4.45 -10.46
N HIS A 63 1.94 -4.66 -9.71
CA HIS A 63 1.89 -5.49 -8.51
C HIS A 63 1.70 -4.67 -7.24
N ALA A 64 0.69 -5.05 -6.47
CA ALA A 64 0.55 -4.65 -5.08
C ALA A 64 1.19 -5.71 -4.17
N VAL A 65 1.92 -5.25 -3.15
CA VAL A 65 2.41 -6.10 -2.05
C VAL A 65 1.56 -5.82 -0.83
N CYS A 66 0.98 -6.85 -0.23
CA CYS A 66 0.21 -6.74 1.00
C CYS A 66 0.93 -7.49 2.12
N LEU A 67 1.26 -6.78 3.20
CA LEU A 67 1.74 -7.37 4.44
C LEU A 67 0.56 -7.39 5.42
N GLU A 68 0.17 -8.58 5.88
CA GLU A 68 -0.99 -8.76 6.75
C GLU A 68 -0.55 -9.25 8.13
N SER A 69 -1.10 -8.64 9.18
CA SER A 69 -0.81 -8.95 10.57
C SER A 69 -2.05 -8.67 11.43
N ASP A 70 -2.00 -9.09 12.69
CA ASP A 70 -3.02 -8.75 13.71
C ASP A 70 -3.15 -7.23 13.91
N ASN A 71 -2.08 -6.47 13.60
CA ASN A 71 -2.04 -5.01 13.66
C ASN A 71 -2.69 -4.31 12.44
N GLY A 72 -3.17 -5.06 11.45
CA GLY A 72 -3.68 -4.51 10.20
C GLY A 72 -2.82 -4.86 9.00
N ASN A 73 -3.12 -4.19 7.89
CA ASN A 73 -2.58 -4.49 6.57
C ASN A 73 -1.78 -3.30 6.06
N ILE A 74 -0.57 -3.56 5.56
CA ILE A 74 0.24 -2.57 4.83
C ILE A 74 0.16 -2.94 3.35
N MET A 75 -0.44 -2.05 2.56
CA MET A 75 -0.54 -2.18 1.11
C MET A 75 0.51 -1.30 0.44
N ILE A 76 1.34 -1.88 -0.42
CA ILE A 76 2.44 -1.21 -1.12
C ILE A 76 2.21 -1.32 -2.62
N GLN A 77 2.25 -0.20 -3.33
CA GLN A 77 2.12 -0.16 -4.79
C GLN A 77 3.14 0.81 -5.38
N LYS A 78 3.78 0.41 -6.48
CA LYS A 78 4.73 1.23 -7.23
C LYS A 78 4.12 1.73 -8.54
N HIS A 79 4.31 3.01 -8.84
CA HIS A 79 3.89 3.66 -10.07
C HIS A 79 5.00 4.63 -10.53
N ASP A 80 5.54 4.41 -11.74
CA ASP A 80 6.50 5.31 -12.41
C ASP A 80 7.68 5.84 -11.55
N GLY A 81 8.17 5.01 -10.62
CA GLY A 81 9.34 5.33 -9.78
C GLY A 81 9.00 5.88 -8.40
N ILE A 82 7.72 6.11 -8.10
CA ILE A 82 7.21 6.39 -6.76
C ILE A 82 6.55 5.12 -6.21
N THR A 83 6.76 4.85 -4.93
CA THR A 83 6.11 3.76 -4.21
C THR A 83 5.29 4.35 -3.09
N LEU A 84 4.00 4.02 -3.06
CA LEU A 84 3.05 4.39 -2.02
C LEU A 84 2.83 3.19 -1.10
N ALA A 85 2.87 3.43 0.21
CA ALA A 85 2.45 2.48 1.22
C ALA A 85 1.32 3.05 2.06
N VAL A 86 0.29 2.24 2.33
CA VAL A 86 -0.85 2.59 3.18
C VAL A 86 -1.00 1.53 4.26
N HIS A 87 -0.99 1.95 5.52
CA HIS A 87 -1.28 1.10 6.67
C HIS A 87 -2.75 1.28 7.07
N LYS A 88 -3.55 0.24 6.82
CA LYS A 88 -4.98 0.18 7.13
C LYS A 88 -5.20 -0.78 8.30
N MET A 89 -5.91 -0.33 9.33
CA MET A 89 -6.30 -1.22 10.44
C MET A 89 -7.23 -2.30 9.91
N ALA A 90 -6.97 -3.55 10.29
CA ALA A 90 -7.91 -4.64 10.04
C ALA A 90 -9.17 -4.38 10.87
N SER A 91 -10.31 -4.17 10.20
CA SER A 91 -11.58 -4.13 10.91
C SER A 91 -11.90 -5.54 11.39
N SER A 92 -12.19 -5.70 12.69
CA SER A 92 -12.52 -7.00 13.28
C SER A 92 -13.74 -7.70 12.65
N LEU A 93 -14.43 -7.04 11.71
CA LEU A 93 -15.57 -7.55 10.93
C LEU A 93 -15.19 -8.13 9.55
N SER A 94 -13.95 -8.01 9.06
CA SER A 94 -13.55 -8.48 7.72
C SER A 94 -12.90 -9.87 7.68
N TYR A 95 -12.52 -10.45 8.83
CA TYR A 95 -11.98 -11.82 8.94
C TYR A 95 -12.92 -12.94 8.45
N GLN A 96 -14.18 -12.63 8.11
CA GLN A 96 -15.14 -13.59 7.56
C GLN A 96 -15.11 -13.69 6.01
N PHE A 97 -14.41 -12.79 5.29
CA PHE A 97 -14.45 -12.77 3.82
C PHE A 97 -13.13 -13.21 3.15
N SER A 98 -11.99 -13.17 3.84
CA SER A 98 -10.69 -13.53 3.26
C SER A 98 -10.48 -15.04 3.12
N SER A 99 -11.03 -15.86 4.02
CA SER A 99 -10.86 -17.33 3.98
C SER A 99 -11.62 -18.03 2.84
N SER A 100 -12.57 -17.35 2.18
CA SER A 100 -13.37 -17.91 1.08
C SER A 100 -12.93 -17.46 -0.31
N LEU A 101 -12.03 -16.47 -0.43
CA LEU A 101 -11.57 -15.95 -1.74
C LEU A 101 -10.24 -16.53 -2.22
N SER A 102 -9.49 -17.26 -1.38
CA SER A 102 -8.21 -17.87 -1.77
C SER A 102 -8.34 -19.08 -2.70
N SER A 103 -9.56 -19.53 -3.02
CA SER A 103 -9.79 -20.69 -3.89
C SER A 103 -10.32 -20.38 -5.29
N GLY A 104 -10.21 -19.14 -5.78
CA GLY A 104 -10.19 -18.91 -7.22
C GLY A 104 -11.13 -17.83 -7.77
N LEU A 105 -10.78 -16.56 -7.57
CA LEU A 105 -11.33 -15.49 -8.39
C LEU A 105 -10.22 -14.57 -8.93
N ASN A 106 -10.45 -14.15 -10.17
CA ASN A 106 -9.60 -13.32 -11.01
C ASN A 106 -9.22 -11.98 -10.31
N PRO A 107 -7.97 -11.50 -10.47
CA PRO A 107 -7.45 -10.31 -9.78
C PRO A 107 -8.21 -9.00 -10.05
N THR A 108 -9.14 -8.98 -11.02
CA THR A 108 -10.02 -7.83 -11.26
C THR A 108 -11.08 -7.63 -10.16
N CYS A 109 -11.40 -8.65 -9.35
CA CYS A 109 -12.41 -8.55 -8.28
C CYS A 109 -11.90 -7.86 -6.99
N VAL A 110 -10.58 -7.69 -6.82
CA VAL A 110 -10.02 -7.04 -5.63
C VAL A 110 -10.21 -5.52 -5.66
N ASN A 111 -10.42 -4.93 -6.84
CA ASN A 111 -10.64 -3.48 -7.00
C ASN A 111 -12.01 -2.99 -6.52
N TYR A 112 -12.96 -3.87 -6.17
CA TYR A 112 -14.27 -3.43 -5.65
C TYR A 112 -14.31 -3.28 -4.12
N LEU A 113 -13.20 -3.53 -3.41
CA LEU A 113 -13.10 -3.36 -1.96
C LEU A 113 -12.19 -2.18 -1.55
N VAL A 114 -11.94 -1.27 -2.48
CA VAL A 114 -11.19 -0.01 -2.29
C VAL A 114 -12.09 1.23 -2.51
N GLU A 115 -13.40 1.05 -2.66
CA GLU A 115 -14.37 2.14 -2.50
C GLU A 115 -15.33 1.79 -1.37
N LEU A 116 -14.91 2.13 -0.15
CA LEU A 116 -15.70 2.58 1.02
C LEU A 116 -14.75 2.80 2.22
#